data_AF-A0A945L9H2-F1
#
_entry.id   AF-A0A945L9H2-F1
#
_cell.length_a   1.000
_cell.length_b   1.000
_cell.length_c   1.000
_cell.angle_alpha   90.00
_cell.angle_beta   90.00
_cell.angle_gamma   90.00
#
_symmetry.space_group_name_H-M   'P 1'
#
loop_
_entity.id
_entity.type
_entity.pdbx_description
1 polymer ?
#
loop_
_entity_poly.entity_id
_entity_poly.type
_entity_poly.pdbx_seq_one_letter_code
_entity_poly.pdbx_strand_id
1 'polypeptide(L)'
;MNRLIRILAIGLPILGLSIFSALAQNLPRIQEDVTRPWIGPEYWTNPLMNWQLSDGRLECTHGGWVNEVHSLTHQLEETDGAFRMTVNLGLLDREEASEDQEIFAGFKFGAMGHRNDFRSNILYDITGWNAEALMKEPPVVVGITT
;
A
#
# COMPACT_ATOMS: atom_id res chain seq x y z
N MET A 1 70.38 -11.22 11.81
CA MET A 1 70.37 -10.08 10.87
C MET A 1 69.32 -10.34 9.80
N ASN A 2 68.23 -9.57 9.87
CA ASN A 2 67.01 -9.52 9.04
C ASN A 2 67.05 -10.19 7.65
N ARG A 3 65.98 -10.91 7.29
CA ARG A 3 64.93 -10.39 6.36
C ARG A 3 63.81 -11.40 6.05
N LEU A 4 62.60 -10.99 6.44
CA LEU A 4 61.38 -10.94 5.61
C LEU A 4 60.56 -12.22 5.35
N ILE A 5 59.64 -12.46 6.29
CA ILE A 5 58.18 -12.60 6.09
C ILE A 5 57.70 -12.45 4.64
N ARG A 6 57.09 -13.51 4.10
CA ARG A 6 56.08 -13.44 3.03
C ARG A 6 54.88 -14.30 3.41
N ILE A 7 54.00 -13.76 4.23
CA ILE A 7 52.65 -14.30 4.38
C ILE A 7 51.79 -13.53 3.38
N LEU A 8 51.29 -14.24 2.37
CA LEU A 8 50.37 -13.74 1.37
C LEU A 8 48.99 -13.60 2.03
N ALA A 9 48.70 -12.46 2.64
CA ALA A 9 47.36 -12.14 3.11
C ALA A 9 46.54 -11.69 1.89
N ILE A 10 45.77 -12.62 1.32
CA ILE A 10 44.73 -12.33 0.33
C ILE A 10 43.65 -11.56 1.08
N GLY A 11 43.68 -10.23 0.97
CA GLY A 11 42.59 -9.38 1.45
C GLY A 11 41.34 -9.68 0.64
N LEU A 12 40.38 -10.38 1.24
CA LEU A 12 39.04 -10.49 0.70
C LEU A 12 38.42 -9.08 0.77
N PRO A 13 38.02 -8.44 -0.33
CA PRO A 13 37.25 -7.22 -0.23
C PRO A 13 35.90 -7.63 0.37
N ILE A 14 35.73 -7.37 1.67
CA ILE A 14 34.41 -7.35 2.28
C ILE A 14 33.70 -6.20 1.59
N LEU A 15 33.01 -6.50 0.48
CA LEU A 15 31.99 -5.62 -0.07
C LEU A 15 31.00 -5.44 1.07
N GLY A 16 31.13 -4.30 1.77
CA GLY A 16 30.14 -3.87 2.73
C GLY A 16 28.81 -3.81 1.99
N LEU A 17 27.95 -4.78 2.26
CA LEU A 17 26.56 -4.73 1.83
C LEU A 17 25.95 -3.58 2.63
N SER A 18 26.02 -2.37 2.09
CA SER A 18 25.36 -1.20 2.67
C SER A 18 23.87 -1.46 2.56
N ILE A 19 23.29 -1.98 3.63
CA ILE A 19 21.84 -2.08 3.79
C ILE A 19 21.37 -0.64 3.95
N PHE A 20 21.00 -0.01 2.85
CA PHE A 20 20.25 1.24 2.88
C PHE A 20 18.87 0.92 3.47
N SER A 21 18.72 1.14 4.78
CA SER A 21 17.40 1.31 5.36
C SER A 21 17.00 2.75 5.08
N ALA A 22 16.36 2.96 3.92
CA ALA A 22 15.46 4.10 3.84
C ALA A 22 14.40 3.87 4.92
N LEU A 23 14.24 4.81 5.85
CA LEU A 23 13.09 4.79 6.74
C LEU A 23 11.86 4.73 5.86
N ALA A 24 11.11 3.62 5.92
CA ALA A 24 9.81 3.57 5.28
C ALA A 24 9.02 4.73 5.87
N GLN A 25 8.63 5.70 5.03
CA GLN A 25 7.69 6.70 5.48
C GLN A 25 6.38 5.95 5.70
N ASN A 26 6.07 5.73 6.98
CA ASN A 26 4.79 5.15 7.33
C ASN A 26 3.71 6.11 6.82
N LEU A 27 2.58 5.54 6.39
CA LEU A 27 1.40 6.34 6.15
C LEU A 27 1.13 7.22 7.38
N PRO A 28 0.51 8.41 7.19
CA PRO A 28 0.09 9.27 8.28
C PRO A 28 -0.52 8.46 9.42
N ARG A 29 -0.20 8.80 10.67
CA ARG A 29 -0.58 7.96 11.80
C ARG A 29 -2.09 7.77 11.84
N ILE A 30 -2.53 6.55 11.55
CA ILE A 30 -3.89 6.10 11.80
C ILE A 30 -4.10 6.15 13.31
N GLN A 31 -5.12 6.87 13.75
CA GLN A 31 -5.36 7.08 15.18
C GLN A 31 -5.91 5.79 15.79
N GLU A 32 -5.21 5.29 16.80
CA GLU A 32 -5.70 4.25 17.70
C GLU A 32 -6.81 4.84 18.60
N ASP A 33 -7.70 4.00 19.12
CA ASP A 33 -8.81 4.38 20.03
C ASP A 33 -9.84 5.37 19.44
N VAL A 34 -9.86 5.55 18.11
CA VAL A 34 -10.82 6.42 17.42
C VAL A 34 -11.67 5.61 16.45
N THR A 35 -12.99 5.79 16.52
CA THR A 35 -13.94 5.27 15.53
C THR A 35 -14.75 6.41 14.93
N ARG A 36 -14.69 6.58 13.61
CA ARG A 36 -15.44 7.61 12.86
C ARG A 36 -15.56 7.27 11.37
N PRO A 37 -16.65 7.68 10.69
CA PRO A 37 -16.83 7.43 9.26
C PRO A 37 -15.76 8.09 8.37
N TRP A 38 -15.33 9.31 8.67
CA TRP A 38 -14.29 9.96 7.88
C TRP A 38 -12.91 9.61 8.42
N ILE A 39 -11.99 9.14 7.56
CA ILE A 39 -10.67 8.66 7.98
C ILE A 39 -9.71 9.79 8.38
N GLY A 40 -9.66 10.88 7.61
CA GLY A 40 -8.70 11.95 7.85
C GLY A 40 -8.33 12.69 6.56
N PRO A 41 -7.74 13.89 6.69
CA PRO A 41 -7.43 14.73 5.54
C PRO A 41 -6.25 14.22 4.71
N GLU A 42 -5.48 13.26 5.22
CA GLU A 42 -4.32 12.70 4.54
C GLU A 42 -4.68 11.56 3.58
N TYR A 43 -5.97 11.22 3.49
CA TYR A 43 -6.49 10.13 2.69
C TYR A 43 -7.64 10.58 1.82
N TRP A 44 -7.77 9.95 0.65
CA TRP A 44 -8.95 10.02 -0.19
C TRP A 44 -9.51 8.62 -0.39
N THR A 45 -10.77 8.42 0.00
CA THR A 45 -11.46 7.14 -0.14
C THR A 45 -12.52 7.21 -1.22
N ASN A 46 -12.61 6.17 -2.03
CA ASN A 46 -13.58 6.07 -3.11
C ASN A 46 -14.33 4.73 -3.04
N PRO A 47 -15.67 4.74 -2.89
CA PRO A 47 -16.49 5.89 -2.52
C PRO A 47 -16.32 6.21 -1.03
N LEU A 48 -16.49 7.49 -0.64
CA LEU A 48 -16.12 7.95 0.70
C LEU A 48 -16.93 7.31 1.83
N MET A 49 -18.21 7.02 1.58
CA MET A 49 -19.12 6.44 2.58
C MET A 49 -18.86 4.96 2.89
N ASN A 50 -18.10 4.27 2.05
CA ASN A 50 -17.84 2.85 2.26
C ASN A 50 -16.73 2.61 3.29
N TRP A 51 -16.01 3.65 3.69
CA TRP A 51 -14.85 3.54 4.54
C TRP A 51 -15.10 4.19 5.90
N GLN A 52 -14.43 3.66 6.93
CA GLN A 52 -14.34 4.29 8.23
C GLN A 52 -12.96 4.07 8.85
N LEU A 53 -12.63 4.92 9.81
CA LEU A 53 -11.58 4.64 10.78
C LEU A 53 -12.22 3.94 11.98
N SER A 54 -11.65 2.84 12.43
CA SER A 54 -12.09 2.13 13.62
C SER A 54 -10.90 1.49 14.32
N ASP A 55 -10.56 1.99 15.50
CA ASP A 55 -9.58 1.39 16.41
C ASP A 55 -8.26 1.02 15.71
N GLY A 56 -7.62 2.03 15.10
CA GLY A 56 -6.36 1.84 14.38
C GLY A 56 -6.47 1.14 13.02
N ARG A 57 -7.68 0.84 12.52
CA ARG A 57 -7.91 0.17 11.23
C ARG A 57 -8.70 1.05 10.28
N LEU A 58 -8.39 0.93 8.99
CA LEU A 58 -9.23 1.42 7.90
C LEU A 58 -10.16 0.28 7.50
N GLU A 59 -11.45 0.47 7.69
CA GLU A 59 -12.45 -0.56 7.46
C GLU A 59 -13.32 -0.17 6.26
N CYS A 60 -13.34 -1.02 5.23
CA CYS A 60 -14.33 -0.95 4.16
C CYS A 60 -15.59 -1.69 4.62
N THR A 61 -16.61 -0.95 5.06
CA THR A 61 -17.86 -1.48 5.62
C THR A 61 -18.89 -1.86 4.55
N HIS A 62 -18.69 -1.37 3.34
CA HIS A 62 -19.54 -1.68 2.20
C HIS A 62 -18.63 -2.18 1.08
N GLY A 63 -18.56 -3.50 0.94
CA GLY A 63 -17.85 -4.09 -0.17
C GLY A 63 -18.42 -3.62 -1.50
N GLY A 64 -17.71 -3.91 -2.59
CA GLY A 64 -18.17 -3.53 -3.93
C GLY A 64 -17.04 -3.41 -4.90
N TRP A 65 -17.40 -2.89 -6.05
CA TRP A 65 -16.58 -2.88 -7.23
C TRP A 65 -15.25 -2.17 -7.11
N VAL A 66 -15.31 -1.01 -6.50
CA VAL A 66 -14.18 -0.11 -6.39
C VAL A 66 -14.26 0.46 -5.00
N ASN A 67 -13.46 -0.14 -4.11
CA ASN A 67 -13.20 0.42 -2.79
C ASN A 67 -11.71 0.69 -2.72
N GLU A 68 -11.36 1.96 -2.71
CA GLU A 68 -9.97 2.40 -2.72
C GLU A 68 -9.70 3.40 -1.62
N VAL A 69 -8.49 3.34 -1.07
CA VAL A 69 -7.91 4.37 -0.21
C VAL A 69 -6.62 4.85 -0.86
N HIS A 70 -6.57 6.13 -1.17
CA HIS A 70 -5.40 6.81 -1.70
C HIS A 70 -4.72 7.61 -0.58
N SER A 71 -3.40 7.51 -0.49
CA SER A 71 -2.61 8.43 0.34
C SER A 71 -2.44 9.75 -0.39
N LEU A 72 -2.73 10.86 0.27
CA LEU A 72 -2.52 12.22 -0.27
C LEU A 72 -1.18 12.82 0.13
N THR A 73 -0.36 12.06 0.86
CA THR A 73 0.90 12.52 1.45
C THR A 73 2.13 11.85 0.86
N HIS A 74 1.94 10.80 0.05
CA HIS A 74 3.01 10.02 -0.56
C HIS A 74 2.76 9.86 -2.05
N GLN A 75 3.77 10.18 -2.86
CA GLN A 75 3.72 10.04 -4.31
C GLN A 75 5.04 9.46 -4.81
N LEU A 76 4.97 8.60 -5.84
CA LEU A 76 6.14 8.17 -6.58
C LEU A 76 6.64 9.31 -7.48
N GLU A 77 7.93 9.63 -7.38
CA GLU A 77 8.59 10.61 -8.23
C GLU A 77 9.22 9.92 -9.46
N GLU A 78 9.39 10.68 -10.55
CA GLU A 78 10.11 10.22 -11.75
C GLU A 78 11.62 10.21 -11.48
N THR A 79 12.07 9.22 -10.71
CA THR A 79 13.47 9.05 -10.32
C THR A 79 13.86 7.57 -10.30
N ASP A 80 15.15 7.31 -10.48
CA ASP A 80 15.69 5.96 -10.39
C ASP A 80 15.69 5.48 -8.93
N GLY A 81 15.17 4.27 -8.70
CA GLY A 81 15.17 3.69 -7.36
C GLY A 81 14.25 2.49 -7.23
N ALA A 82 14.21 1.94 -6.02
CA ALA A 82 13.27 0.90 -5.63
C ALA A 82 12.37 1.42 -4.51
N PHE A 83 11.11 1.00 -4.51
CA PHE A 83 10.18 1.27 -3.43
C PHE A 83 9.60 -0.04 -2.89
N ARG A 84 9.07 0.01 -1.67
CA ARG A 84 8.38 -1.11 -1.01
C ARG A 84 7.07 -0.60 -0.43
N MET A 85 5.99 -1.33 -0.68
CA MET A 85 4.70 -1.13 -0.03
C MET A 85 4.35 -2.40 0.74
N THR A 86 3.75 -2.25 1.91
CA THR A 86 3.32 -3.37 2.75
C THR A 86 2.02 -2.97 3.44
N VAL A 87 1.10 -3.92 3.55
CA VAL A 87 -0.21 -3.74 4.16
C VAL A 87 -0.57 -5.01 4.90
N ASN A 88 -1.14 -4.89 6.08
CA ASN A 88 -1.77 -6.00 6.77
C ASN A 88 -3.26 -5.97 6.45
N LEU A 89 -3.82 -7.09 6.02
CA LEU A 89 -5.22 -7.18 5.58
C LEU A 89 -5.98 -8.23 6.38
N GLY A 90 -7.28 -8.03 6.55
CA GLY A 90 -8.18 -8.99 7.17
C GLY A 90 -9.62 -8.80 6.69
N LEU A 91 -10.42 -9.86 6.80
CA LEU A 91 -11.87 -9.77 6.65
C LEU A 91 -12.47 -9.26 7.97
N LEU A 92 -13.46 -8.37 7.89
CA LEU A 92 -14.20 -7.91 9.07
C LEU A 92 -15.14 -9.02 9.57
N ASP A 93 -15.92 -9.61 8.66
CA ASP A 93 -16.89 -10.67 8.97
C ASP A 93 -16.47 -11.99 8.32
N ARG A 94 -15.58 -12.72 8.99
CA ARG A 94 -15.04 -14.00 8.49
C ARG A 94 -16.10 -15.10 8.34
N GLU A 95 -17.16 -15.05 9.13
CA GLU A 95 -18.20 -16.10 9.15
C GLU A 95 -19.21 -15.94 8.01
N GLU A 96 -19.31 -14.76 7.40
CA GLU A 96 -20.26 -14.47 6.32
C GLU A 96 -19.69 -14.71 4.92
N ALA A 97 -18.37 -14.78 4.78
CA ALA A 97 -17.71 -15.08 3.52
C ALA A 97 -17.87 -16.58 3.19
N SER A 98 -18.50 -16.89 2.05
CA SER A 98 -18.59 -18.28 1.60
C SER A 98 -17.23 -18.79 1.12
N GLU A 99 -16.97 -20.10 1.25
CA GLU A 99 -15.71 -20.71 0.77
C GLU A 99 -15.50 -20.53 -0.74
N ASP A 100 -16.60 -20.39 -1.50
CA ASP A 100 -16.59 -20.20 -2.95
C ASP A 100 -16.49 -18.72 -3.37
N GLN A 101 -16.47 -17.78 -2.43
CA GLN A 101 -16.40 -16.36 -2.75
C GLN A 101 -14.95 -15.95 -3.05
N GLU A 102 -14.72 -15.43 -4.26
CA GLU A 102 -13.42 -14.85 -4.61
C GLU A 102 -13.28 -13.47 -3.97
N ILE A 103 -12.18 -13.28 -3.24
CA ILE A 103 -11.88 -12.05 -2.51
C ILE A 103 -10.50 -11.54 -2.92
N PHE A 104 -10.44 -10.27 -3.34
CA PHE A 104 -9.19 -9.63 -3.71
C PHE A 104 -8.98 -8.32 -2.95
N ALA A 105 -7.72 -8.05 -2.63
CA ALA A 105 -7.25 -6.78 -2.10
C ALA A 105 -5.76 -6.64 -2.47
N GLY A 106 -5.28 -5.41 -2.59
CA GLY A 106 -3.89 -5.18 -2.98
C GLY A 106 -3.58 -3.71 -3.23
N PHE A 107 -2.41 -3.48 -3.82
CA PHE A 107 -1.96 -2.15 -4.18
C PHE A 107 -2.23 -1.83 -5.63
N LYS A 108 -2.58 -0.56 -5.88
CA LYS A 108 -2.42 0.08 -7.18
C LYS A 108 -1.22 1.01 -7.11
N PHE A 109 -0.36 0.96 -8.11
CA PHE A 109 0.79 1.86 -8.26
C PHE A 109 0.83 2.39 -9.68
N GLY A 110 1.40 3.59 -9.87
CA GLY A 110 1.44 4.24 -11.18
C GLY A 110 0.10 4.79 -11.67
N ALA A 111 -0.87 5.01 -10.77
CA ALA A 111 -2.12 5.69 -11.13
C ALA A 111 -1.82 7.12 -11.59
N MET A 112 -2.26 7.45 -12.81
CA MET A 112 -1.96 8.73 -13.46
C MET A 112 -3.25 9.37 -13.95
N GLY A 113 -3.62 10.49 -13.34
CA GLY A 113 -4.78 11.26 -13.74
C GLY A 113 -4.58 11.97 -15.08
N HIS A 114 -5.65 12.59 -15.57
CA HIS A 114 -5.66 13.38 -16.81
C HIS A 114 -4.80 14.65 -16.76
N ARG A 115 -4.18 14.96 -15.61
CA ARG A 115 -3.33 16.13 -15.39
C ARG A 115 -2.08 15.70 -14.63
N ASN A 116 -0.99 16.42 -14.85
CA ASN A 116 0.24 16.30 -14.07
C ASN A 116 0.07 16.95 -12.67
N ASP A 117 -0.82 16.38 -11.86
CA ASP A 117 -1.14 16.82 -10.51
C ASP A 117 -1.56 15.61 -9.66
N PHE A 118 -0.98 15.45 -8.47
CA PHE A 118 -1.24 14.29 -7.60
C PHE A 118 -2.71 14.15 -7.21
N ARG A 119 -3.45 15.25 -7.10
CA ARG A 119 -4.88 15.25 -6.80
C ARG A 119 -5.69 14.78 -8.00
N SER A 120 -5.16 14.86 -9.22
CA SER A 120 -5.81 14.27 -10.39
C SER A 120 -5.66 12.74 -10.41
N ASN A 121 -4.63 12.18 -9.76
CA ASN A 121 -4.37 10.74 -9.76
C ASN A 121 -5.44 9.96 -8.98
N ILE A 122 -6.11 10.59 -8.01
CA ILE A 122 -7.24 9.97 -7.28
C ILE A 122 -8.50 9.78 -8.15
N LEU A 123 -8.55 10.49 -9.28
CA LEU A 123 -9.63 10.41 -10.28
C LEU A 123 -9.21 9.57 -11.49
N TYR A 124 -8.14 8.78 -11.35
CA TYR A 124 -7.76 7.82 -12.38
C TYR A 124 -8.92 6.86 -12.64
N ASP A 125 -9.23 6.66 -13.91
CA ASP A 125 -10.26 5.72 -14.35
C ASP A 125 -9.62 4.35 -14.54
N ILE A 126 -10.26 3.29 -14.05
CA ILE A 126 -9.95 1.91 -14.43
C ILE A 126 -10.51 1.66 -15.84
N THR A 127 -9.99 2.38 -16.82
CA THR A 127 -10.23 2.09 -18.24
C THR A 127 -9.13 1.16 -18.73
N GLY A 128 -9.50 -0.11 -18.93
CA GLY A 128 -8.59 -1.17 -19.41
C GLY A 128 -8.09 -2.12 -18.31
N TRP A 129 -7.43 -3.20 -18.74
CA TRP A 129 -6.99 -4.35 -17.92
C TRP A 129 -8.11 -4.91 -17.03
N ASN A 130 -8.99 -5.74 -17.60
CA ASN A 130 -10.03 -6.54 -16.93
C ASN A 130 -10.98 -5.78 -15.99
N ALA A 131 -10.93 -4.44 -15.95
CA ALA A 131 -11.81 -3.60 -15.15
C ALA A 131 -13.29 -3.88 -15.41
N GLU A 132 -13.68 -4.34 -16.60
CA GLU A 132 -15.07 -4.71 -16.89
C GLU A 132 -15.47 -6.09 -16.31
N ALA A 133 -14.50 -6.99 -16.14
CA ALA A 133 -14.69 -8.32 -15.52
C ALA A 133 -14.66 -8.18 -14.00
N LEU A 134 -13.65 -7.43 -13.51
CA LEU A 134 -13.69 -6.72 -12.25
C LEU A 134 -14.69 -5.54 -12.32
N MET A 135 -15.83 -5.66 -13.02
CA MET A 135 -17.09 -4.92 -12.78
C MET A 135 -18.34 -5.84 -12.74
N LYS A 136 -18.19 -7.19 -12.77
CA LYS A 136 -19.26 -8.21 -12.63
C LYS A 136 -19.32 -9.16 -11.37
N GLU A 137 -18.23 -9.44 -10.65
CA GLU A 137 -18.10 -9.92 -9.24
C GLU A 137 -18.80 -9.18 -8.04
N PRO A 138 -19.22 -9.91 -6.99
CA PRO A 138 -19.89 -9.34 -5.83
C PRO A 138 -18.98 -8.53 -4.88
N PRO A 139 -19.56 -7.63 -4.07
CA PRO A 139 -18.84 -6.81 -3.10
C PRO A 139 -18.03 -7.59 -2.06
N VAL A 140 -16.81 -7.13 -1.76
CA VAL A 140 -16.00 -7.66 -0.64
C VAL A 140 -15.68 -6.60 0.41
N VAL A 141 -15.92 -6.94 1.68
CA VAL A 141 -15.63 -6.18 2.89
C VAL A 141 -14.19 -6.50 3.34
N VAL A 142 -13.28 -5.52 3.33
CA VAL A 142 -11.85 -5.70 3.67
C VAL A 142 -11.39 -4.63 4.68
N GLY A 143 -10.67 -5.05 5.70
CA GLY A 143 -9.96 -4.18 6.64
C GLY A 143 -8.46 -4.08 6.31
N ILE A 144 -7.92 -2.86 6.35
CA ILE A 144 -6.49 -2.55 6.26
C ILE A 144 -5.99 -2.18 7.67
N THR A 145 -4.94 -2.86 8.13
CA THR A 145 -4.18 -2.51 9.34
C THR A 145 -2.74 -2.18 8.98
N THR A 146 -2.11 -1.32 9.80
CA THR A 146 -0.65 -1.14 9.84
C THR A 146 0.01 -2.23 10.67
#